data_AF-A0A538NSW3-F1
#
_entry.id   AF-A0A538NSW3-F1
#
_cell.length_a   1.000
_cell.length_b   1.000
_cell.length_c   1.000
_cell.angle_alpha   90.00
_cell.angle_beta   90.00
_cell.angle_gamma   90.00
#
_symmetry.space_group_name_H-M   'P 1'
#
loop_
_entity.id
_entity.type
_entity.pdbx_description
1 polymer ?
#
loop_
_entity_poly.entity_id
_entity_poly.type
_entity_poly.pdbx_seq_one_letter_code
_entity_poly.pdbx_strand_id
1 'polypeptide(L)'
;MPAYLTLLVVMAGIGVTTADNVVCIGAAGENVSNRCYIGYIRGRTVGNGDGINVIIDSSGQLGTSNSSRRFKKDIRPMDQISEAVLALRPVTFHYRNQDTKRAEDAPQFGLIAEDVAEVNPDLVVRDAGGELLAVRYDAVNAMLLNEFLKEHRKVHDQERRIQEQEATIAQLKKEMDALVARLKEQDSKIQKVIDQVEIGKAAPQLVASDQ
;
A
#
# COMPACT_ATOMS: atom_id res chain seq x y z
N MET A 1 -7.13 -48.05 -25.75
CA MET A 1 -7.79 -46.72 -25.66
C MET A 1 -7.31 -45.89 -26.84
N PRO A 2 -8.17 -45.49 -27.78
CA PRO A 2 -7.72 -44.71 -28.93
C PRO A 2 -7.38 -43.29 -28.46
N ALA A 3 -6.13 -42.87 -28.69
CA ALA A 3 -5.71 -41.50 -28.51
C ALA A 3 -6.40 -40.66 -29.60
N TYR A 4 -7.44 -39.92 -29.24
CA TYR A 4 -8.00 -38.90 -30.13
C TYR A 4 -6.97 -37.77 -30.24
N LEU A 5 -6.18 -37.83 -31.31
CA LEU A 5 -5.37 -36.71 -31.77
C LEU A 5 -6.34 -35.56 -32.07
N THR A 6 -6.44 -34.59 -31.16
CA THR A 6 -7.26 -33.40 -31.40
C THR A 6 -6.47 -32.52 -32.36
N LEU A 7 -6.81 -32.58 -33.64
CA LEU A 7 -6.28 -31.70 -34.68
C LEU A 7 -6.58 -30.23 -34.32
N LEU A 8 -5.73 -29.32 -34.77
CA LEU A 8 -5.81 -27.84 -34.60
C LEU A 8 -7.23 -27.25 -34.84
N VAL A 9 -8.06 -27.97 -35.60
CA VAL A 9 -9.30 -27.50 -36.23
C VAL A 9 -10.58 -28.08 -35.58
N VAL A 10 -10.48 -28.98 -34.59
CA VAL A 10 -11.68 -29.56 -33.98
C VAL A 10 -12.50 -28.45 -33.31
N MET A 11 -13.75 -28.29 -33.78
CA MET A 11 -14.68 -27.22 -33.39
C MET A 11 -14.25 -25.78 -33.72
N ALA A 12 -13.16 -25.56 -34.47
CA ALA A 12 -12.67 -24.22 -34.77
C ALA A 12 -13.70 -23.39 -35.56
N GLY A 13 -14.12 -22.25 -35.01
CA GLY A 13 -15.00 -21.29 -35.69
C GLY A 13 -16.49 -21.63 -35.68
N ILE A 14 -16.90 -22.71 -35.01
CA ILE A 14 -18.33 -23.04 -34.86
C ILE A 14 -19.04 -21.90 -34.11
N GLY A 15 -20.00 -21.26 -34.77
CA GLY A 15 -20.78 -20.16 -34.20
C GLY A 15 -20.34 -18.77 -34.68
N VAL A 16 -19.27 -18.67 -35.48
CA VAL A 16 -18.89 -17.46 -36.22
C VAL A 16 -19.60 -17.49 -37.58
N THR A 17 -20.47 -16.54 -37.85
CA THR A 17 -21.28 -16.48 -39.09
C THR A 17 -21.07 -15.21 -39.88
N THR A 18 -21.06 -14.06 -39.20
CA THR A 18 -21.02 -12.72 -39.81
C THR A 18 -19.88 -11.86 -39.25
N ALA A 19 -19.18 -12.33 -38.23
CA ALA A 19 -18.06 -11.61 -37.64
C ALA A 19 -16.77 -11.75 -38.46
N ASP A 20 -16.04 -10.65 -38.55
CA ASP A 20 -14.77 -10.55 -39.27
C ASP A 20 -13.58 -10.69 -38.33
N ASN A 21 -12.44 -11.16 -38.86
CA ASN A 21 -11.17 -11.25 -38.12
C ASN A 21 -11.26 -12.07 -36.82
N VAL A 22 -11.97 -13.21 -36.86
CA VAL A 22 -12.07 -14.14 -35.73
C VAL A 22 -11.10 -15.30 -35.92
N VAL A 23 -10.15 -15.43 -35.00
CA VAL A 23 -9.18 -16.55 -34.98
C VAL A 23 -9.62 -17.57 -33.94
N CYS A 24 -9.81 -18.82 -34.36
CA CYS A 24 -10.20 -19.91 -33.46
C CYS A 24 -9.20 -21.06 -33.55
N ILE A 25 -8.57 -21.42 -32.43
CA ILE A 25 -7.62 -22.53 -32.31
C ILE A 25 -8.21 -23.55 -31.33
N GLY A 26 -8.71 -24.68 -31.85
CA GLY A 26 -9.35 -25.71 -31.04
C GLY A 26 -10.55 -25.23 -30.20
N ALA A 27 -11.26 -24.19 -30.65
CA ALA A 27 -12.38 -23.56 -29.95
C ALA A 27 -13.49 -23.11 -30.92
N ALA A 28 -14.74 -23.19 -30.47
CA ALA A 28 -15.92 -22.68 -31.21
C ALA A 28 -15.77 -21.19 -31.59
N GLY A 29 -15.44 -20.36 -30.61
CA GLY A 29 -15.46 -18.89 -30.75
C GLY A 29 -16.86 -18.30 -30.58
N GLU A 30 -16.97 -16.99 -30.72
CA GLU A 30 -18.25 -16.27 -30.73
C GLU A 30 -18.34 -15.40 -31.99
N ASN A 31 -19.57 -15.09 -32.41
CA ASN A 31 -19.83 -14.21 -33.56
C ASN A 31 -19.56 -12.72 -33.24
N VAL A 32 -18.34 -12.40 -32.81
CA VAL A 32 -17.90 -11.05 -32.45
C VAL A 32 -16.56 -10.77 -33.13
N SER A 33 -16.50 -9.70 -33.93
CA SER A 33 -15.32 -9.39 -34.75
C SER A 33 -14.08 -9.06 -33.91
N ASN A 34 -12.90 -9.28 -34.49
CA ASN A 34 -11.60 -8.95 -33.89
C ASN A 34 -11.36 -9.67 -32.54
N ARG A 35 -11.51 -10.99 -32.53
CA ARG A 35 -11.32 -11.83 -31.34
C ARG A 35 -10.47 -13.05 -31.67
N CYS A 36 -9.70 -13.51 -30.69
CA CYS A 36 -8.94 -14.75 -30.77
C CYS A 36 -9.36 -15.68 -29.64
N TYR A 37 -9.79 -16.89 -29.97
CA TYR A 37 -10.22 -17.92 -29.05
C TYR A 37 -9.27 -19.12 -29.12
N ILE A 38 -8.62 -19.44 -28.00
CA ILE A 38 -7.74 -20.60 -27.88
C ILE A 38 -8.36 -21.57 -26.88
N GLY A 39 -8.70 -22.77 -27.37
CA GLY A 39 -9.26 -23.85 -26.56
C GLY A 39 -8.26 -24.34 -25.52
N TYR A 40 -8.76 -25.04 -24.50
CA TYR A 40 -7.94 -25.72 -23.48
C TYR A 40 -7.06 -24.81 -22.60
N ILE A 41 -7.29 -23.49 -22.59
CA ILE A 41 -6.61 -22.55 -21.66
C ILE A 41 -7.44 -22.30 -20.40
N ARG A 42 -8.68 -21.81 -20.53
CA ARG A 42 -9.51 -21.39 -19.39
C ARG A 42 -9.90 -22.59 -18.51
N GLY A 43 -9.67 -22.48 -17.21
CA GLY A 43 -10.03 -23.51 -16.22
C GLY A 43 -9.14 -24.76 -16.27
N ARG A 44 -7.94 -24.64 -16.86
CA ARG A 44 -6.91 -25.69 -16.84
C ARG A 44 -5.74 -25.23 -15.98
N THR A 45 -5.36 -26.06 -15.02
CA THR A 45 -4.21 -25.81 -14.16
C THR A 45 -2.92 -26.08 -14.93
N VAL A 46 -1.91 -25.25 -14.74
CA VAL A 46 -0.56 -25.50 -15.26
C VAL A 46 0.03 -26.78 -14.62
N GLY A 47 0.74 -27.58 -15.42
CA GLY A 47 1.28 -28.86 -14.95
C GLY A 47 2.50 -28.73 -14.03
N ASN A 48 3.28 -27.65 -14.17
CA ASN A 48 4.47 -27.38 -13.37
C ASN A 48 4.23 -26.18 -12.43
N GLY A 49 4.93 -26.17 -11.29
CA GLY A 49 4.80 -25.14 -10.25
C GLY A 49 5.52 -23.80 -10.56
N ASP A 50 6.06 -23.64 -11.77
CA ASP A 50 6.86 -22.49 -12.21
C ASP A 50 6.19 -21.69 -13.34
N GLY A 51 4.84 -21.74 -13.41
CA GLY A 51 4.06 -21.00 -14.38
C GLY A 51 4.34 -19.49 -14.35
N ILE A 52 4.45 -18.87 -15.52
CA ILE A 52 4.72 -17.44 -15.71
C ILE A 52 3.53 -16.79 -16.42
N ASN A 53 3.16 -15.58 -15.98
CA ASN A 53 2.13 -14.78 -16.64
C ASN A 53 2.58 -14.34 -18.04
N VAL A 54 1.70 -14.53 -19.02
CA VAL A 54 1.90 -14.06 -20.40
C VAL A 54 1.36 -12.64 -20.54
N ILE A 55 2.14 -11.76 -21.15
CA ILE A 55 1.78 -10.39 -21.51
C ILE A 55 1.81 -10.21 -23.03
N ILE A 56 1.21 -9.13 -23.52
CA ILE A 56 1.22 -8.75 -24.94
C ILE A 56 1.76 -7.34 -25.11
N ASP A 57 2.59 -7.10 -26.13
CA ASP A 57 3.07 -5.77 -26.48
C ASP A 57 2.23 -5.10 -27.60
N SER A 58 2.56 -3.87 -27.96
CA SER A 58 1.86 -3.11 -29.00
C SER A 58 2.05 -3.67 -30.42
N SER A 59 3.01 -4.59 -30.63
CA SER A 59 3.19 -5.31 -31.91
C SER A 59 2.36 -6.60 -31.98
N GLY A 60 1.63 -6.93 -30.90
CA GLY A 60 0.86 -8.17 -30.78
C GLY A 60 1.71 -9.37 -30.38
N GLN A 61 2.96 -9.16 -29.92
CA GLN A 61 3.82 -10.25 -29.47
C GLN A 61 3.42 -10.70 -28.06
N LEU A 62 3.12 -11.99 -27.92
CA LEU A 62 2.99 -12.63 -26.62
C LEU A 62 4.39 -12.90 -26.03
N GLY A 63 4.57 -12.59 -24.75
CA GLY A 63 5.84 -12.76 -24.05
C GLY A 63 5.69 -12.85 -22.54
N THR A 64 6.81 -12.80 -21.82
CA THR A 64 6.86 -12.83 -20.36
C THR A 64 7.80 -11.75 -19.81
N SER A 65 7.59 -11.36 -18.55
CA SER A 65 8.41 -10.37 -17.86
C SER A 65 9.54 -11.03 -17.06
N ASN A 66 10.79 -10.77 -17.43
CA ASN A 66 11.97 -11.32 -16.75
C ASN A 66 12.46 -10.40 -15.62
N SER A 67 12.71 -10.97 -14.43
CA SER A 67 13.08 -10.17 -13.23
C SER A 67 14.46 -10.49 -12.63
N SER A 68 15.21 -11.45 -13.20
CA SER A 68 16.56 -11.78 -12.72
C SER A 68 17.54 -10.62 -12.90
N ARG A 69 18.47 -10.46 -11.95
CA ARG A 69 19.49 -9.39 -11.95
C ARG A 69 20.26 -9.31 -13.26
N ARG A 70 20.55 -10.44 -13.91
CA ARG A 70 21.28 -10.48 -15.19
C ARG A 70 20.59 -9.76 -16.35
N PHE A 71 19.28 -9.53 -16.24
CA PHE A 71 18.47 -8.85 -17.25
C PHE A 71 18.21 -7.38 -16.90
N LYS A 72 18.77 -6.87 -15.79
CA LYS A 72 18.54 -5.52 -15.28
C LYS A 72 19.86 -4.76 -15.13
N LYS A 73 19.81 -3.44 -15.36
CA LYS A 73 20.91 -2.50 -15.13
C LYS A 73 20.43 -1.37 -14.22
N ASP A 74 21.37 -0.58 -13.70
CA ASP A 74 21.08 0.63 -12.91
C ASP A 74 20.14 0.39 -11.70
N ILE A 75 20.36 -0.74 -11.00
CA ILE A 75 19.53 -1.17 -9.87
C ILE A 75 19.84 -0.30 -8.65
N ARG A 76 18.87 0.53 -8.25
CA ARG A 76 18.93 1.43 -7.09
C ARG A 76 17.62 1.39 -6.29
N PRO A 77 17.62 1.80 -5.01
CA PRO A 77 16.40 2.04 -4.25
C PRO A 77 15.44 3.00 -4.97
N MET A 78 14.12 2.84 -4.75
CA MET A 78 13.12 3.71 -5.37
C MET A 78 13.06 5.10 -4.73
N ASP A 79 13.47 5.23 -3.47
CA ASP A 79 13.43 6.47 -2.69
C ASP A 79 12.12 7.22 -2.89
N GLN A 80 12.15 8.51 -3.24
CA GLN A 80 10.95 9.35 -3.40
C GLN A 80 10.15 9.06 -4.68
N ILE A 81 10.69 8.29 -5.63
CA ILE A 81 10.01 8.05 -6.93
C ILE A 81 8.68 7.32 -6.72
N SER A 82 8.62 6.41 -5.75
CA SER A 82 7.39 5.68 -5.43
C SER A 82 6.33 6.53 -4.74
N GLU A 83 6.62 7.73 -4.26
CA GLU A 83 5.63 8.60 -3.60
C GLU A 83 4.55 9.09 -4.57
N ALA A 84 4.83 9.04 -5.89
CA ALA A 84 3.84 9.31 -6.93
C ALA A 84 2.56 8.47 -6.76
N VAL A 85 2.66 7.24 -6.24
CA VAL A 85 1.47 6.38 -6.03
C VAL A 85 0.50 6.92 -4.98
N LEU A 86 0.98 7.77 -4.06
CA LEU A 86 0.15 8.37 -3.01
C LEU A 86 -0.79 9.46 -3.56
N ALA A 87 -0.50 10.00 -4.75
CA ALA A 87 -1.34 10.97 -5.44
C ALA A 87 -2.33 10.34 -6.42
N LEU A 88 -2.25 9.01 -6.64
CA LEU A 88 -3.18 8.31 -7.52
C LEU A 88 -4.57 8.21 -6.90
N ARG A 89 -5.60 8.28 -7.75
CA ARG A 89 -7.00 8.25 -7.33
C ARG A 89 -7.67 6.98 -7.85
N PRO A 90 -7.86 5.95 -7.01
CA PRO A 90 -8.66 4.79 -7.37
C PRO A 90 -10.11 5.19 -7.69
N VAL A 91 -10.67 4.56 -8.71
CA VAL A 91 -12.05 4.80 -9.17
C VAL A 91 -12.82 3.48 -9.31
N THR A 92 -14.14 3.59 -9.31
CA THR A 92 -15.06 2.53 -9.76
C THR A 92 -15.57 2.88 -11.15
N PHE A 93 -15.70 1.88 -12.03
CA PHE A 93 -16.17 2.11 -13.40
C PHE A 93 -16.88 0.89 -13.99
N HIS A 94 -17.61 1.13 -15.08
CA HIS A 94 -18.21 0.09 -15.92
C HIS A 94 -17.69 0.25 -17.35
N TYR A 95 -17.40 -0.86 -18.03
CA TYR A 95 -17.02 -0.82 -19.44
C TYR A 95 -18.22 -0.45 -20.31
N ARG A 96 -18.02 0.46 -21.28
CA ARG A 96 -19.10 1.00 -22.12
C ARG A 96 -19.81 -0.05 -22.98
N ASN A 97 -19.08 -1.06 -23.49
CA ASN A 97 -19.59 -2.05 -24.44
C ASN A 97 -19.32 -3.47 -23.95
N GLN A 98 -20.25 -4.02 -23.16
CA GLN A 98 -20.24 -5.44 -22.82
C GLN A 98 -21.11 -6.21 -23.83
N ASP A 99 -20.59 -6.48 -25.02
CA ASP A 99 -21.17 -7.48 -25.96
C ASP A 99 -20.96 -8.92 -25.46
N THR A 100 -21.07 -9.14 -24.15
CA THR A 100 -20.80 -10.41 -23.52
C THR A 100 -22.00 -10.80 -22.69
N LYS A 101 -22.59 -11.95 -23.04
CA LYS A 101 -23.74 -12.58 -22.37
C LYS A 101 -23.46 -12.99 -20.90
N ARG A 102 -22.57 -12.34 -20.16
CA ARG A 102 -22.08 -12.79 -18.86
C ARG A 102 -21.79 -11.65 -17.88
N ALA A 103 -22.40 -11.84 -16.70
CA ALA A 103 -22.31 -11.07 -15.46
C ALA A 103 -22.80 -9.63 -15.58
N GLU A 104 -24.01 -9.42 -15.05
CA GLU A 104 -24.65 -8.15 -14.72
C GLU A 104 -23.64 -7.06 -14.39
N ASP A 105 -23.79 -5.89 -15.02
CA ASP A 105 -23.15 -4.57 -14.82
C ASP A 105 -22.35 -4.37 -13.51
N ALA A 106 -21.32 -5.20 -13.31
CA ALA A 106 -20.60 -5.25 -12.04
C ALA A 106 -19.52 -4.18 -12.05
N PRO A 107 -19.47 -3.32 -11.01
CA PRO A 107 -18.47 -2.27 -10.95
C PRO A 107 -17.08 -2.89 -10.92
N GLN A 108 -16.22 -2.39 -11.80
CA GLN A 108 -14.80 -2.67 -11.80
C GLN A 108 -14.07 -1.61 -10.97
N PHE A 109 -12.89 -1.97 -10.47
CA PHE A 109 -12.06 -1.11 -9.63
C PHE A 109 -10.71 -0.91 -10.32
N GLY A 110 -10.20 0.31 -10.34
CA GLY A 110 -8.91 0.57 -10.95
C GLY A 110 -8.54 2.03 -10.98
N LEU A 111 -7.70 2.38 -11.95
CA LEU A 111 -7.18 3.71 -12.22
C LEU A 111 -7.47 4.08 -13.68
N ILE A 112 -7.66 5.38 -13.93
CA ILE A 112 -7.79 5.95 -15.28
C ILE A 112 -6.38 6.27 -15.81
N ALA A 113 -6.05 5.83 -17.02
CA ALA A 113 -4.70 5.97 -17.55
C ALA A 113 -4.30 7.45 -17.74
N GLU A 114 -5.23 8.29 -18.13
CA GLU A 114 -5.08 9.73 -18.27
C GLU A 114 -4.71 10.38 -16.93
N ASP A 115 -5.51 10.14 -15.89
CA ASP A 115 -5.23 10.62 -14.53
C ASP A 115 -3.88 10.14 -13.99
N VAL A 116 -3.51 8.88 -14.28
CA VAL A 116 -2.20 8.35 -13.88
C VAL A 116 -1.07 9.04 -14.63
N ALA A 117 -1.25 9.33 -15.92
CA ALA A 117 -0.23 9.98 -16.74
C ALA A 117 0.05 11.42 -16.31
N GLU A 118 -0.95 12.13 -15.77
CA GLU A 118 -0.77 13.47 -15.16
C GLU A 118 0.12 13.42 -13.93
N VAL A 119 0.03 12.35 -13.13
CA VAL A 119 0.83 12.16 -11.91
C VAL A 119 2.21 11.59 -12.22
N ASN A 120 2.28 10.52 -13.01
CA ASN A 120 3.52 9.89 -13.43
C ASN A 120 3.35 9.16 -14.78
N PRO A 121 3.88 9.73 -15.88
CA PRO A 121 3.74 9.15 -17.23
C PRO A 121 4.51 7.82 -17.42
N ASP A 122 5.42 7.46 -16.52
CA ASP A 122 6.14 6.17 -16.61
C ASP A 122 5.28 4.98 -16.15
N LEU A 123 4.12 5.25 -15.54
CA LEU A 123 3.17 4.26 -15.02
C LEU A 123 2.05 3.89 -15.99
N VAL A 124 2.11 4.38 -17.23
CA VAL A 124 1.14 4.08 -18.28
C VAL A 124 1.78 3.37 -19.46
N VAL A 125 0.97 2.60 -20.18
CA VAL A 125 1.30 1.96 -21.45
C VAL A 125 0.57 2.72 -22.55
N ARG A 126 1.30 2.99 -23.63
CA ARG A 126 0.75 3.58 -24.85
C ARG A 126 0.57 2.51 -25.92
N ASP A 127 -0.45 2.69 -26.76
CA ASP A 127 -0.66 1.84 -27.92
C ASP A 127 0.34 2.15 -29.05
N ALA A 128 0.17 1.49 -30.21
CA ALA A 128 1.02 1.72 -31.38
C ALA A 128 0.91 3.14 -31.97
N GLY A 129 -0.21 3.84 -31.73
CA GLY A 129 -0.43 5.23 -32.12
C GLY A 129 0.12 6.25 -31.12
N GLY A 130 0.57 5.80 -29.95
CA GLY A 130 1.07 6.66 -28.87
C GLY A 130 -0.02 7.13 -27.89
N GLU A 131 -1.26 6.67 -28.06
CA GLU A 131 -2.37 7.00 -27.18
C GLU A 131 -2.30 6.22 -25.87
N LEU A 132 -2.79 6.81 -24.79
CA LEU A 132 -2.84 6.14 -23.49
C LEU A 132 -3.81 4.95 -23.55
N LEU A 133 -3.31 3.77 -23.19
CA LEU A 133 -4.06 2.52 -23.33
C LEU A 133 -4.32 1.82 -22.00
N ALA A 134 -3.29 1.71 -21.15
CA ALA A 134 -3.38 0.93 -19.93
C ALA A 134 -2.48 1.48 -18.82
N VAL A 135 -2.76 1.07 -17.59
CA VAL A 135 -1.91 1.35 -16.43
C VAL A 135 -0.95 0.17 -16.20
N ARG A 136 0.30 0.47 -15.86
CA ARG A 136 1.32 -0.52 -15.49
C ARG A 136 1.13 -0.97 -14.05
N TYR A 137 0.08 -1.75 -13.79
CA TYR A 137 -0.25 -2.20 -12.43
C TYR A 137 0.88 -2.95 -11.72
N ASP A 138 1.73 -3.70 -12.44
CA ASP A 138 2.91 -4.33 -11.84
C ASP A 138 3.91 -3.32 -11.24
N ALA A 139 4.09 -2.17 -11.91
CA ALA A 139 4.94 -1.09 -11.42
C ALA A 139 4.30 -0.37 -10.22
N VAL A 140 2.98 -0.11 -10.29
CA VAL A 140 2.20 0.45 -9.18
C VAL A 140 2.32 -0.44 -7.95
N ASN A 141 2.13 -1.75 -8.09
CA ASN A 141 2.25 -2.71 -6.99
C ASN A 141 3.64 -2.72 -6.35
N ALA A 142 4.70 -2.64 -7.15
CA ALA A 142 6.06 -2.56 -6.63
C ALA A 142 6.33 -1.25 -5.86
N MET A 143 5.79 -0.12 -6.33
CA MET A 143 5.89 1.17 -5.64
C MET A 143 5.08 1.19 -4.34
N LEU A 144 3.86 0.61 -4.35
CA LEU A 144 3.04 0.46 -3.15
C LEU A 144 3.76 -0.35 -2.06
N LEU A 145 4.46 -1.43 -2.45
CA LEU A 145 5.31 -2.18 -1.51
C LEU A 145 6.40 -1.30 -0.89
N ASN A 146 7.07 -0.45 -1.69
CA ASN A 146 8.10 0.45 -1.17
C ASN A 146 7.53 1.47 -0.18
N GLU A 147 6.40 2.09 -0.49
CA GLU A 147 5.73 3.04 0.42
C GLU A 147 5.23 2.35 1.69
N PHE A 148 4.67 1.14 1.57
CA PHE A 148 4.29 0.33 2.73
C PHE A 148 5.49 0.05 3.65
N LEU A 149 6.64 -0.32 3.10
CA LEU A 149 7.86 -0.57 3.88
C LEU A 149 8.44 0.70 4.50
N LYS A 150 8.29 1.87 3.86
CA LYS A 150 8.65 3.16 4.48
C LYS A 150 7.73 3.45 5.66
N GLU A 151 6.42 3.32 5.47
CA GLU A 151 5.45 3.65 6.50
C GLU A 151 5.53 2.68 7.70
N HIS A 152 5.73 1.39 7.44
CA HIS A 152 5.95 0.40 8.50
C HIS A 152 7.17 0.75 9.39
N ARG A 153 8.26 1.23 8.79
CA ARG A 153 9.44 1.71 9.55
C ARG A 153 9.12 2.93 10.38
N LYS A 154 8.42 3.92 9.81
CA LYS A 154 8.01 5.13 10.55
C LYS A 154 7.12 4.79 11.74
N VAL A 155 6.16 3.88 11.56
CA VAL A 155 5.26 3.42 12.65
C VAL A 155 6.08 2.79 13.78
N HIS A 156 7.00 1.88 13.46
CA HIS A 156 7.85 1.25 14.47
C HIS A 156 8.76 2.25 15.21
N ASP A 157 9.31 3.24 14.50
CA ASP A 157 10.10 4.30 15.13
C ASP A 157 9.23 5.24 16.00
N GLN A 158 7.99 5.51 15.60
CA GLN A 158 7.03 6.24 16.41
C GLN A 158 6.65 5.47 17.68
N GLU A 159 6.40 4.16 17.60
CA GLU A 159 6.12 3.30 18.76
C GLU A 159 7.25 3.35 19.79
N ARG A 160 8.52 3.30 19.35
CA ARG A 160 9.68 3.44 20.24
C ARG A 160 9.70 4.79 20.95
N ARG A 161 9.47 5.88 20.21
CA ARG A 161 9.43 7.23 20.79
C ARG A 161 8.28 7.38 21.78
N ILE A 162 7.14 6.77 21.52
CA ILE A 162 6.01 6.75 22.45
C ILE A 162 6.41 6.05 23.76
N GLN A 163 7.06 4.89 23.69
CA GLN A 163 7.54 4.19 24.89
C GLN A 163 8.56 5.02 25.70
N GLU A 164 9.49 5.69 25.02
CA GLU A 164 10.46 6.59 25.66
C GLU A 164 9.77 7.78 26.34
N GLN A 165 8.78 8.37 25.67
CA GLN A 165 7.97 9.46 26.22
C GLN A 165 7.15 9.00 27.42
N GLU A 166 6.53 7.82 27.36
CA GLU A 166 5.78 7.23 28.47
C GLU A 166 6.67 6.99 29.69
N ALA A 167 7.87 6.45 29.50
CA ALA A 167 8.85 6.26 30.56
C ALA A 167 9.27 7.61 31.19
N THR A 168 9.51 8.62 30.37
CA THR A 168 9.87 9.97 30.82
C THR A 168 8.72 10.61 31.62
N ILE A 169 7.48 10.48 31.16
CA ILE A 169 6.28 10.98 31.86
C ILE A 169 6.12 10.27 33.20
N ALA A 170 6.33 8.95 33.26
CA ALA A 170 6.26 8.20 34.51
C ALA A 170 7.33 8.66 35.51
N GLN A 171 8.54 8.97 35.03
CA GLN A 171 9.62 9.50 35.87
C GLN A 171 9.30 10.91 36.37
N LEU A 172 8.87 11.81 35.50
CA LEU A 172 8.49 13.18 35.88
C LEU A 172 7.34 13.20 36.89
N LYS A 173 6.35 12.29 36.76
CA LYS A 173 5.28 12.13 37.76
C LYS A 173 5.83 11.78 39.14
N LYS A 174 6.77 10.83 39.23
CA LYS A 174 7.42 10.47 40.51
C LYS A 174 8.19 11.64 41.12
N GLU A 175 8.91 12.39 40.28
CA GLU A 175 9.66 13.57 40.73
C GLU A 175 8.71 14.68 41.24
N MET A 176 7.59 14.87 40.56
CA MET A 176 6.53 15.79 41.00
C MET A 176 5.96 15.38 42.36
N ASP A 177 5.62 14.09 42.53
CA ASP A 177 5.10 13.58 43.81
C ASP A 177 6.11 13.77 44.95
N ALA A 178 7.39 13.53 44.67
CA ALA A 178 8.48 13.75 45.64
C ALA A 178 8.65 15.24 45.98
N LEU A 179 8.52 16.14 45.00
CA LEU A 179 8.58 17.58 45.21
C LEU A 179 7.40 18.07 46.06
N VAL A 180 6.18 17.60 45.76
CA VAL A 180 4.97 17.90 46.55
C VAL A 180 5.14 17.42 48.00
N ALA A 181 5.73 16.25 48.23
CA ALA A 181 6.01 15.76 49.57
C ALA A 181 7.00 16.65 50.32
N ARG A 182 8.08 17.10 49.66
CA ARG A 182 9.06 18.03 50.25
C ARG A 182 8.46 19.39 50.57
N LEU A 183 7.56 19.91 49.72
CA LEU A 183 6.85 21.16 50.00
C LEU A 183 5.99 21.05 51.27
N LYS A 184 5.21 19.96 51.41
CA LYS A 184 4.43 19.69 52.63
C LYS A 184 5.31 19.59 53.88
N GLU A 185 6.49 18.98 53.76
CA GLU A 185 7.46 18.92 54.86
C GLU A 185 7.97 20.32 55.22
N GLN A 186 8.30 21.15 54.23
CA GLN A 186 8.73 22.53 54.45
C GLN A 186 7.63 23.36 55.11
N ASP A 187 6.37 23.24 54.69
CA ASP A 187 5.23 23.91 55.31
C ASP A 187 5.14 23.56 56.81
N SER A 188 5.32 22.27 57.16
CA SER A 188 5.32 21.84 58.56
C SER A 188 6.48 22.40 59.39
N LYS A 189 7.66 22.56 58.78
CA LYS A 189 8.84 23.15 59.41
C LYS A 189 8.64 24.65 59.63
N ILE A 190 8.08 25.35 58.64
CA ILE A 190 7.74 26.77 58.73
C ILE A 190 6.75 26.99 59.88
N GLN A 191 5.70 26.18 59.98
CA GLN A 191 4.74 26.29 61.09
C GLN A 191 5.42 26.13 62.46
N LYS A 192 6.30 25.12 62.63
CA LYS A 192 7.05 24.94 63.88
C LYS A 192 7.93 26.13 64.25
N VAL A 193 8.57 26.75 63.26
CA VAL A 193 9.40 27.95 63.47
C VAL A 193 8.51 29.13 63.88
N ILE A 194 7.35 29.31 63.26
CA ILE A 194 6.36 30.33 63.65
C ILE A 194 5.95 30.13 65.12
N ASP A 195 5.57 28.91 65.49
CA ASP A 195 5.16 28.58 66.87
C ASP A 195 6.27 28.89 67.90
N GLN A 196 7.54 28.54 67.60
CA GLN A 196 8.68 28.84 68.49
C GLN A 196 8.94 30.33 68.65
N VAL A 197 8.79 31.11 67.58
CA VAL A 197 8.98 32.57 67.62
C VAL A 197 7.87 33.24 68.45
N GLU A 198 6.62 32.78 68.34
CA GLU A 198 5.51 33.29 69.16
C GLU A 198 5.74 33.00 70.65
N ILE A 199 6.20 31.80 71.00
CA ILE A 199 6.52 31.43 72.39
C ILE A 199 7.69 32.28 72.93
N GLY A 200 8.72 32.52 72.13
CA GLY A 200 9.87 33.36 72.52
C GLY A 200 9.52 34.83 72.73
N LYS A 201 8.51 35.36 72.02
CA LYS A 201 7.97 36.71 72.24
C LYS A 201 7.12 36.84 73.51
N ALA A 202 6.52 35.75 73.97
CA ALA A 202 5.68 35.72 75.17
C ALA A 202 6.46 35.51 76.47
N ALA A 203 7.74 35.12 76.40
CA ALA A 203 8.61 35.01 77.58
C ALA A 203 9.02 36.42 78.06
N PRO A 204 8.87 36.76 79.36
CA PRO A 204 9.18 38.09 79.85
C PRO A 204 10.69 38.37 79.74
N GLN A 205 11.05 39.49 79.11
CA GLN A 205 12.38 40.09 79.23
C GLN A 205 12.60 40.51 80.69
N LEU A 206 13.04 39.57 81.53
CA LEU A 206 13.69 39.88 82.81
C LEU A 206 15.08 40.41 82.48
N VAL A 207 15.17 41.70 82.14
CA VAL A 207 16.45 42.41 82.18
C VAL A 207 16.72 42.73 83.63
N ALA A 208 17.55 41.89 84.25
CA ALA A 208 18.29 42.26 85.43
C ALA A 208 19.28 43.37 85.05
N SER A 209 19.17 44.53 85.69
CA SER A 209 20.27 45.49 85.78
C SER A 209 20.14 46.17 87.14
N ASP A 210 20.97 45.67 88.05
CA ASP A 210 21.31 46.25 89.34
C ASP A 210 21.98 47.63 89.18
N GLN A 211 21.83 48.43 90.25
CA GLN A 211 22.48 49.70 90.63
C GLN A 211 21.84 51.01 90.18
#